data_AF-A0A2P6ARI0-F1
#
_entry.id   AF-A0A2P6ARI0-F1
#
_cell.length_a   1.000
_cell.length_b   1.000
_cell.length_c   1.000
_cell.angle_alpha   90.00
_cell.angle_beta   90.00
_cell.angle_gamma   90.00
#
_symmetry.space_group_name_H-M   'P 1'
#
loop_
_entity.id
_entity.type
_entity.pdbx_description
1 polymer ?
#
loop_
_entity_poly.entity_id
_entity_poly.type
_entity_poly.pdbx_seq_one_letter_code
_entity_poly.pdbx_strand_id
1 'polypeptide(L)'
;GRRQAGEPLASFTPALPPGWRVIWRGFRGEPWLRWSEAGDAPASNGTLTLCPPGAHDAALRQLVIAKSGRVRLVQPARVGNASLQAARALCGWT
;
A
#
# COMPACT_ATOMS: atom_id res chain seq x y z
N GLY A 1 15.50 4.36 4.41
CA GLY A 1 16.10 4.16 5.75
C GLY A 1 17.04 2.98 5.72
N ARG A 2 18.10 2.98 6.53
CA ARG A 2 19.01 1.83 6.68
C ARG A 2 18.43 0.90 7.76
N ARG A 3 18.28 -0.40 7.46
CA ARG A 3 17.83 -1.40 8.44
C ARG A 3 18.81 -1.47 9.61
N GLN A 4 18.31 -1.78 10.80
CA GLN A 4 19.17 -1.96 11.97
C GLN A 4 19.89 -3.32 11.89
N ALA A 5 21.11 -3.38 12.41
CA ALA A 5 21.82 -4.65 12.52
C ALA A 5 21.05 -5.58 13.47
N GLY A 6 20.72 -6.79 13.01
CA GLY A 6 19.95 -7.78 13.79
C GLY A 6 18.43 -7.60 13.75
N GLU A 7 17.89 -6.67 12.96
CA GLU A 7 16.45 -6.49 12.81
C GLU A 7 15.79 -7.78 12.26
N PRO A 8 14.85 -8.41 12.99
CA PRO A 8 14.19 -9.64 12.54
C PRO A 8 13.59 -9.47 11.15
N LEU A 9 13.92 -10.38 10.23
CA LEU A 9 13.33 -10.42 8.90
C LEU A 9 12.27 -11.51 8.85
N ALA A 10 11.00 -11.11 8.86
CA ALA A 10 9.92 -12.01 8.52
C ALA A 10 9.76 -12.05 7.00
N SER A 11 9.92 -13.23 6.40
CA SER A 11 9.62 -13.48 4.99
C SER A 11 8.40 -14.40 4.92
N PHE A 12 7.29 -13.88 4.40
CA PHE A 12 6.08 -14.67 4.18
C PHE A 12 6.04 -15.06 2.70
N THR A 13 6.35 -16.31 2.38
CA THR A 13 6.24 -16.87 1.03
C THR A 13 4.95 -17.67 0.88
N PRO A 14 4.25 -17.61 -0.27
CA PRO A 14 4.61 -16.83 -1.46
C PRO A 14 4.37 -15.32 -1.25
N ALA A 15 5.33 -14.50 -1.72
CA ALA A 15 5.31 -13.07 -1.49
C ALA A 15 4.07 -12.39 -2.12
N LEU A 16 3.64 -12.84 -3.30
CA LEU A 16 2.38 -12.53 -4.00
C LEU A 16 2.10 -13.63 -5.06
N PRO A 17 0.84 -13.96 -5.40
CA PRO A 17 0.54 -14.84 -6.53
C PRO A 17 1.04 -14.26 -7.86
N PRO A 18 1.30 -15.09 -8.89
CA PRO A 18 1.82 -14.61 -10.18
C PRO A 18 0.99 -13.47 -10.79
N GLY A 19 1.68 -12.44 -11.28
CA GLY A 19 1.08 -11.28 -11.95
C GLY A 19 0.42 -10.26 -11.01
N TRP A 20 0.27 -10.56 -9.71
CA TRP A 20 -0.11 -9.55 -8.72
C TRP A 20 1.07 -8.63 -8.43
N ARG A 21 0.77 -7.35 -8.20
CA ARG A 21 1.78 -6.33 -7.86
C ARG A 21 1.33 -5.54 -6.65
N VAL A 22 2.29 -5.14 -5.82
CA VAL A 22 2.08 -4.21 -4.71
C VAL A 22 2.82 -2.92 -5.01
N ILE A 23 2.12 -1.80 -4.88
CA ILE A 23 2.65 -0.46 -5.12
C ILE A 23 2.52 0.36 -3.85
N TRP A 24 3.64 0.82 -3.32
CA TRP A 24 3.67 1.74 -2.18
C TRP A 24 3.74 3.20 -2.66
N ARG A 25 2.90 4.06 -2.07
CA ARG A 25 2.94 5.52 -2.23
C ARG A 25 2.97 6.16 -0.85
N GLY A 26 4.18 6.43 -0.35
CA GLY A 26 4.39 7.15 0.90
C GLY A 26 4.08 8.64 0.76
N PHE A 27 3.77 9.27 1.89
CA PHE A 27 3.66 10.72 2.03
C PHE A 27 4.96 11.36 1.53
N ARG A 28 4.84 12.41 0.71
CA ARG A 28 5.97 13.08 0.03
C ARG A 28 6.86 12.15 -0.82
N GLY A 29 6.35 11.00 -1.23
CA GLY A 29 7.09 10.05 -2.08
C GLY A 29 8.08 9.17 -1.32
N GLU A 30 7.99 9.08 0.00
CA GLU A 30 8.88 8.20 0.76
C GLU A 30 8.71 6.74 0.34
N PRO A 31 9.80 6.02 0.02
CA PRO A 31 9.73 4.64 -0.46
C PRO A 31 9.62 3.61 0.67
N TRP A 32 9.44 4.07 1.91
CA TRP A 32 9.39 3.24 3.11
C TRP A 32 8.28 3.70 4.05
N LEU A 33 7.93 2.81 4.97
CA LEU A 33 7.06 3.06 6.11
C LEU A 33 7.88 2.82 7.38
N ARG A 34 7.82 3.75 8.34
CA ARG A 34 8.43 3.62 9.66
C ARG A 34 7.42 3.98 10.73
N TRP A 35 7.23 3.04 11.64
CA TRP A 35 6.49 3.22 12.87
C TRP A 35 7.37 3.91 13.92
N SER A 36 6.78 4.84 14.67
CA SER A 36 7.36 5.32 15.94
C SER A 36 7.08 4.30 17.05
N GLU A 37 7.68 4.51 18.22
CA GLU A 37 7.37 3.74 19.44
C GLU A 37 5.92 3.94 19.90
N ALA A 38 5.31 5.09 19.60
CA ALA A 38 3.91 5.37 19.89
C ALA A 38 2.94 4.74 18.86
N GLY A 39 3.47 4.06 17.84
CA GLY A 39 2.67 3.40 16.80
C GLY A 39 2.13 4.34 15.73
N ASP A 40 2.62 5.59 15.65
CA ASP A 40 2.28 6.52 14.58
C ASP A 40 3.32 6.51 13.44
N ALA A 41 2.98 7.11 12.29
CA ALA A 41 3.80 7.12 11.07
C ALA A 41 3.93 8.54 10.49
N PRO A 42 4.56 9.49 11.19
CA PRO A 42 4.30 10.92 11.00
C PRO A 42 4.78 11.51 9.67
N ALA A 43 5.79 10.89 9.05
CA ALA A 43 6.40 11.34 7.79
C ALA A 43 6.50 10.23 6.74
N SER A 44 5.98 9.04 7.03
CA SER A 44 6.11 7.86 6.17
C SER A 44 4.81 7.07 6.05
N ASN A 45 3.70 7.63 6.53
CA ASN A 45 2.36 7.14 6.25
C ASN A 45 2.08 7.18 4.74
N GLY A 46 1.05 6.49 4.26
CA GLY A 46 0.83 6.39 2.82
C GLY A 46 -0.23 5.39 2.43
N THR A 47 -0.23 5.01 1.16
CA THR A 47 -1.16 4.00 0.62
C THR A 47 -0.38 2.89 -0.06
N LEU A 48 -0.69 1.65 0.32
CA LEU A 48 -0.25 0.44 -0.35
C LEU A 48 -1.38 -0.04 -1.26
N THR A 49 -1.15 -0.13 -2.56
CA THR A 49 -2.13 -0.58 -3.55
C THR A 49 -1.77 -1.98 -4.01
N LEU A 50 -2.73 -2.91 -3.91
CA LEU A 50 -2.62 -4.26 -4.45
C LEU A 50 -3.32 -4.29 -5.82
N CYS A 51 -2.52 -4.47 -6.87
CA CYS A 51 -2.94 -4.55 -8.24
C CYS A 51 -3.04 -6.01 -8.70
N PRO A 52 -4.20 -6.50 -9.15
CA PRO A 52 -4.32 -7.81 -9.77
C PRO A 52 -3.68 -7.83 -11.18
N PRO A 53 -3.48 -9.02 -11.78
CA PRO A 53 -2.81 -9.17 -13.09
C PRO A 53 -3.55 -8.57 -14.29
N GLY A 54 -4.81 -8.17 -14.14
CA GLY A 54 -5.62 -7.56 -15.20
C GLY A 54 -6.71 -6.65 -14.62
N ALA A 55 -7.40 -5.91 -15.49
CA ALA A 55 -8.40 -4.92 -15.09
C ALA A 55 -9.60 -5.55 -14.37
N HIS A 56 -9.49 -5.64 -13.04
CA HIS A 56 -10.49 -6.24 -12.15
C HIS A 56 -10.74 -5.31 -10.97
N ASP A 57 -11.63 -4.34 -11.14
CA ASP A 57 -11.96 -3.34 -10.10
C ASP A 57 -12.42 -3.99 -8.79
N ALA A 58 -13.14 -5.10 -8.89
CA ALA A 58 -13.64 -5.87 -7.75
C ALA A 58 -12.51 -6.50 -6.92
N ALA A 59 -11.34 -6.75 -7.51
CA ALA A 59 -10.17 -7.33 -6.86
C ALA A 59 -9.14 -6.27 -6.42
N LEU A 60 -9.27 -5.02 -6.87
CA LEU A 60 -8.38 -3.94 -6.49
C LEU A 60 -8.56 -3.60 -4.99
N ARG A 61 -7.46 -3.56 -4.25
CA ARG A 61 -7.46 -3.25 -2.80
C ARG A 61 -6.40 -2.20 -2.48
N GLN A 62 -6.68 -1.38 -1.47
CA GLN A 62 -5.73 -0.42 -0.92
C GLN A 62 -5.67 -0.52 0.59
N LEU A 63 -4.48 -0.52 1.16
CA LEU A 63 -4.26 -0.26 2.58
C LEU A 63 -3.83 1.19 2.73
N VAL A 64 -4.69 2.00 3.35
CA VAL A 64 -4.40 3.39 3.68
C VAL A 64 -3.89 3.44 5.11
N ILE A 65 -2.68 3.96 5.28
CA ILE A 65 -2.01 4.14 6.57
C ILE A 65 -2.02 5.63 6.86
N ALA A 66 -2.72 6.02 7.92
CA ALA A 66 -2.81 7.42 8.35
C ALA A 66 -1.57 7.84 9.15
N LYS A 67 -1.37 9.15 9.31
CA LYS A 67 -0.31 9.73 10.16
C LYS A 67 -0.34 9.14 11.58
N SER A 68 -1.53 8.96 12.16
CA SER A 68 -1.73 8.37 13.49
C SER A 68 -1.46 6.88 13.57
N GLY A 69 -1.12 6.26 12.45
CA GLY A 69 -0.88 4.83 12.36
C GLY A 69 -2.08 3.93 12.17
N ARG A 70 -3.28 4.52 12.13
CA ARG A 70 -4.48 3.76 11.79
C ARG A 70 -4.37 3.22 10.37
N VAL A 71 -4.43 1.89 10.25
CA VAL A 71 -4.51 1.17 8.97
C VAL A 71 -5.97 0.93 8.60
N ARG A 72 -6.32 1.16 7.34
CA ARG A 72 -7.67 0.89 6.81
C ARG A 72 -7.56 0.15 5.48
N LEU A 73 -8.33 -0.93 5.35
CA LEU A 73 -8.53 -1.60 4.06
C LEU A 73 -9.64 -0.88 3.30
N VAL A 74 -9.36 -0.56 2.04
CA VAL A 74 -10.25 0.16 1.13
C VAL A 74 -10.41 -0.64 -0.15
N GLN A 75 -11.64 -0.73 -0.63
CA GLN A 75 -11.96 -1.19 -1.99
C GLN A 75 -12.36 0.04 -2.82
N PRO A 76 -11.51 0.54 -3.75
CA PRO A 76 -11.78 1.80 -4.44
C PRO A 76 -13.10 1.82 -5.22
N ALA A 77 -13.51 0.68 -5.79
CA ALA A 77 -14.79 0.52 -6.45
C ALA A 77 -16.01 0.80 -5.55
N ARG A 78 -15.88 0.68 -4.22
CA ARG A 78 -16.94 0.98 -3.24
C ARG A 78 -16.88 2.39 -2.67
N VAL A 79 -15.79 3.12 -2.91
CA VAL A 79 -15.62 4.50 -2.41
C VAL A 79 -16.18 5.51 -3.38
N GLY A 80 -15.88 5.35 -4.68
CA GLY A 80 -16.38 6.22 -5.73
C GLY A 80 -15.50 6.24 -6.97
N ASN A 81 -16.04 6.82 -8.05
CA ASN A 81 -15.40 6.81 -9.37
C ASN A 81 -14.00 7.45 -9.38
N ALA A 82 -13.82 8.58 -8.69
CA ALA A 82 -12.53 9.26 -8.63
C ALA A 82 -11.45 8.39 -7.96
N SER A 83 -11.78 7.75 -6.84
CA SER A 83 -10.87 6.83 -6.14
C SER A 83 -10.56 5.59 -6.99
N LEU A 84 -11.55 5.05 -7.69
CA LEU A 84 -11.36 3.92 -8.59
C LEU A 84 -10.41 4.28 -9.74
N GLN A 85 -10.62 5.41 -10.41
CA GLN A 85 -9.79 5.84 -11.54
C GLN A 85 -8.34 6.12 -11.11
N ALA A 86 -8.13 6.78 -9.97
CA ALA A 86 -6.79 6.99 -9.43
C ALA A 86 -6.07 5.65 -9.16
N ALA A 87 -6.78 4.65 -8.64
CA ALA A 87 -6.23 3.34 -8.38
C ALA A 87 -5.92 2.55 -9.66
N ARG A 88 -6.78 2.63 -10.68
CA ARG A 88 -6.55 2.04 -12.01
C ARG A 88 -5.29 2.61 -12.67
N ALA A 89 -5.15 3.93 -12.65
CA ALA A 89 -3.97 4.61 -13.18
C ALA A 89 -2.68 4.15 -12.48
N LEU A 90 -2.71 3.94 -11.16
CA LEU A 90 -1.57 3.37 -10.42
C LEU A 90 -1.25 1.94 -10.87
N CYS A 91 -2.26 1.13 -11.16
CA CYS A 91 -2.08 -0.22 -11.70
C CYS A 91 -1.71 -0.23 -13.20
N GLY A 92 -1.63 0.93 -13.86
CA GLY A 92 -1.33 1.03 -15.29
C GLY A 92 -2.48 0.63 -16.19
N TRP A 93 -3.72 0.71 -15.70
CA TRP A 93 -4.92 0.50 -16.49
C TRP A 93 -5.48 1.88 -16.86
N THR A 94 -5.59 2.14 -18.15
CA THR A 94 -6.20 3.35 -18.73
C THR A 94 -7.58 3.03 -19.26
#